data_AF-W6LCT7-F1
#
_entry.id   AF-W6LCT7-F1
#
_cell.length_a   1.000
_cell.length_b   1.000
_cell.length_c   1.000
_cell.angle_alpha   90.00
_cell.angle_beta   90.00
_cell.angle_gamma   90.00
#
_symmetry.space_group_name_H-M   'P 1'
#
loop_
_entity.id
_entity.type
_entity.pdbx_description
1 polymer ?
#
loop_
_entity_poly.entity_id
_entity_poly.type
_entity_poly.pdbx_seq_one_letter_code
_entity_poly.pdbx_strand_id
1 'polypeptide(L)'
;MRSICEDVQCDKGTSKYQVRVKGATDFVDCPPGSTLVLSKYGTEFNSGAIECPPYEEVCNINYHRSVTHHVPASGTTNIAYHFTYTLVAALAALIVLAE
;
A
#
# COMPACT_ATOMS: atom_id res chain seq x y z
N MET A 1 -5.32 19.52 -11.65
CA MET A 1 -6.07 18.25 -11.68
C MET A 1 -6.59 17.98 -10.28
N ARG A 2 -7.80 17.43 -10.14
CA ARG A 2 -8.38 17.05 -8.83
C ARG A 2 -8.46 15.53 -8.79
N SER A 3 -8.13 14.95 -7.65
CA SER A 3 -8.22 13.52 -7.40
C SER A 3 -9.22 13.25 -6.29
N ILE A 4 -9.78 12.04 -6.28
CA ILE A 4 -10.69 11.58 -5.23
C ILE A 4 -10.19 10.24 -4.70
N CYS A 5 -10.57 9.93 -3.46
CA CYS A 5 -10.49 8.58 -2.94
C CYS A 5 -11.86 7.92 -3.11
N GLU A 6 -11.85 6.64 -3.44
CA GLU A 6 -13.05 5.82 -3.61
C GLU A 6 -12.81 4.42 -3.05
N ASP A 7 -13.89 3.72 -2.70
CA ASP A 7 -13.79 2.32 -2.29
C ASP A 7 -13.59 1.46 -3.54
N VAL A 8 -12.75 0.44 -3.44
CA VAL A 8 -12.44 -0.46 -4.57
C VAL A 8 -12.68 -1.91 -4.17
N GLN A 9 -13.41 -2.64 -5.00
CA GLN A 9 -13.64 -4.07 -4.86
C GLN A 9 -13.00 -4.83 -6.02
N CYS A 10 -11.97 -5.61 -5.72
CA CYS A 10 -11.18 -6.33 -6.72
C CYS A 10 -11.62 -7.80 -6.86
N ASP A 11 -11.81 -8.25 -8.08
CA ASP A 11 -11.95 -9.67 -8.43
C ASP A 11 -10.66 -10.17 -9.13
N LYS A 12 -9.89 -10.97 -8.39
CA LYS A 12 -8.65 -11.57 -8.88
C LYS A 12 -8.85 -12.65 -9.93
N GLY A 13 -10.02 -13.31 -9.97
CA GLY A 13 -10.29 -14.40 -10.92
C GLY A 13 -10.51 -13.87 -12.34
N THR A 14 -11.03 -12.66 -12.46
CA THR A 14 -11.35 -12.04 -13.76
C THR A 14 -10.52 -10.81 -14.08
N SER A 15 -9.63 -10.38 -13.18
CA SER A 15 -8.87 -9.12 -13.29
C SER A 15 -9.78 -7.91 -13.53
N LYS A 16 -10.96 -7.92 -12.91
CA LYS A 16 -11.94 -6.83 -12.93
C LYS A 16 -12.05 -6.21 -11.56
N TYR A 17 -12.48 -4.95 -11.53
CA TYR A 17 -12.76 -4.28 -10.28
C TYR A 17 -13.97 -3.37 -10.43
N GLN A 18 -14.59 -3.12 -9.29
CA GLN A 18 -15.69 -2.18 -9.15
C GLN A 18 -15.28 -1.08 -8.18
N VAL A 19 -15.84 0.10 -8.37
CA VAL A 19 -15.60 1.26 -7.51
C VAL A 19 -16.89 1.74 -6.89
N ARG A 20 -16.79 2.38 -5.72
CA ARG A 20 -17.89 3.07 -5.09
C ARG A 20 -17.41 4.44 -4.61
N VAL A 21 -17.94 5.46 -5.28
CA VAL A 21 -17.65 6.86 -4.97
C VAL A 21 -18.45 7.31 -3.75
N LYS A 22 -18.01 8.41 -3.11
CA LYS A 22 -18.71 8.96 -1.94
C LYS A 22 -20.18 9.29 -2.27
N GLY A 23 -21.10 8.87 -1.40
CA GLY A 23 -22.54 9.06 -1.57
C GLY A 23 -23.22 8.05 -2.50
N ALA A 24 -22.49 7.07 -3.03
CA ALA A 24 -23.05 5.92 -3.73
C ALA A 24 -23.43 4.81 -2.75
N THR A 25 -24.48 4.05 -3.05
CA THR A 25 -24.87 2.85 -2.28
C THR A 25 -24.15 1.61 -2.80
N ASP A 26 -24.16 1.44 -4.12
CA ASP A 26 -23.67 0.24 -4.79
C ASP A 26 -22.29 0.44 -5.41
N PHE A 27 -21.58 -0.67 -5.58
CA PHE A 27 -20.39 -0.74 -6.41
C PHE A 27 -20.77 -0.79 -7.89
N VAL A 28 -19.95 -0.20 -8.74
CA VAL A 28 -20.14 -0.20 -10.20
C VAL A 28 -18.87 -0.58 -10.92
N ASP A 29 -19.01 -1.30 -12.03
CA ASP A 29 -17.87 -1.71 -12.86
C ASP A 29 -17.08 -0.49 -13.35
N CYS A 30 -15.75 -0.57 -13.23
CA CYS A 30 -14.83 0.46 -13.73
C CYS A 30 -13.83 -0.17 -14.72
N PRO A 31 -14.23 -0.46 -15.97
CA PRO A 31 -13.32 -1.05 -16.96
C PRO A 31 -12.13 -0.13 -17.24
N PRO A 32 -10.89 -0.63 -17.33
CA PRO A 32 -9.71 0.19 -17.62
C PRO A 32 -9.87 1.06 -18.88
N GLY A 33 -9.48 2.33 -18.80
CA GLY A 33 -9.58 3.33 -19.87
C GLY A 33 -11.00 3.87 -20.09
N SER A 34 -12.00 3.41 -19.34
CA SER A 34 -13.34 4.00 -19.35
C SER A 34 -13.42 5.23 -18.45
N THR A 35 -14.48 6.02 -18.62
CA THR A 35 -14.73 7.22 -17.82
C THR A 35 -15.98 7.04 -16.96
N LEU A 36 -15.84 7.27 -15.66
CA LEU A 36 -16.92 7.21 -14.69
C LEU A 36 -17.37 8.62 -14.32
N VAL A 37 -18.62 8.97 -14.65
CA VAL A 37 -19.21 10.29 -14.37
C VAL A 37 -19.78 10.31 -12.95
N LEU A 38 -19.14 11.04 -12.05
CA LEU A 38 -19.38 10.95 -10.60
C LEU A 38 -20.82 11.27 -10.20
N SER A 39 -21.44 12.27 -10.82
CA SER A 39 -22.81 12.70 -10.52
C SER A 39 -23.89 11.68 -10.88
N LYS A 40 -23.56 10.66 -11.67
CA LYS A 40 -24.47 9.56 -11.98
C LYS A 40 -24.51 8.48 -10.90
N TYR A 41 -23.46 8.41 -10.06
CA TYR A 41 -23.25 7.29 -9.15
C TYR A 41 -23.26 7.71 -7.67
N GLY A 42 -22.90 8.96 -7.34
CA GLY A 42 -22.92 9.45 -5.97
C GLY A 42 -23.66 10.78 -5.82
N THR A 43 -24.27 11.00 -4.65
CA THR A 43 -25.00 12.23 -4.33
C THR A 43 -24.11 13.39 -3.90
N GLU A 44 -22.82 13.12 -3.64
CA GLU A 44 -21.87 14.10 -3.11
C GLU A 44 -21.18 14.91 -4.21
N PHE A 45 -21.35 14.50 -5.47
CA PHE A 45 -20.71 15.13 -6.62
C PHE A 45 -21.78 15.71 -7.57
N ASN A 46 -21.80 17.04 -7.71
CA ASN A 46 -22.67 17.70 -8.69
C ASN A 46 -22.14 17.57 -10.14
N SER A 47 -20.83 17.38 -10.29
CA SER A 47 -20.16 17.22 -11.58
C SER A 47 -18.80 16.56 -11.42
N GLY A 48 -18.15 16.24 -12.54
CA GLY A 48 -16.83 15.62 -12.58
C GLY A 48 -16.86 14.19 -13.08
N ALA A 49 -15.68 13.73 -13.51
CA ALA A 49 -15.48 12.36 -13.95
C ALA A 49 -14.07 11.91 -13.60
N ILE A 50 -13.89 10.60 -13.47
CA ILE A 50 -12.61 9.95 -13.31
C ILE A 50 -12.38 8.97 -14.46
N GLU A 51 -11.12 8.74 -14.80
CA GLU A 51 -10.72 7.67 -15.69
C GLU A 51 -10.40 6.43 -14.86
N CYS A 52 -10.95 5.29 -15.26
CA CYS A 52 -10.70 4.00 -14.60
C CYS A 52 -9.28 3.52 -14.95
N PRO A 53 -8.34 3.46 -14.00
CA PRO A 53 -6.98 2.99 -14.27
C PRO A 53 -6.93 1.48 -14.57
N PRO A 54 -5.79 0.96 -15.05
CA PRO A 54 -5.53 -0.48 -15.14
C PRO A 54 -5.70 -1.19 -13.79
N TYR A 55 -6.19 -2.43 -13.83
CA TYR A 55 -6.45 -3.26 -12.64
C TYR A 55 -5.24 -3.33 -11.67
N GLU A 56 -4.03 -3.50 -12.22
CA GLU A 56 -2.82 -3.63 -11.41
C GLU A 56 -2.48 -2.36 -10.61
N GLU A 57 -2.88 -1.17 -11.06
CA GLU A 57 -2.59 0.06 -10.32
C GLU A 57 -3.43 0.19 -9.04
N VAL A 58 -4.62 -0.43 -9.04
CA VAL A 58 -5.61 -0.30 -7.95
C VAL A 58 -5.62 -1.52 -7.05
N CYS A 59 -5.50 -2.71 -7.64
CA CYS A 59 -5.71 -3.98 -6.95
C CYS A 59 -4.39 -4.71 -6.60
N ASN A 60 -3.25 -4.25 -7.12
CA ASN A 60 -1.95 -4.83 -6.77
C ASN A 60 -1.29 -4.04 -5.64
N ILE A 61 -1.38 -4.57 -4.42
CA ILE A 61 -0.71 -4.01 -3.24
C ILE A 61 0.82 -3.91 -3.37
N ASN A 62 1.43 -4.63 -4.33
CA ASN A 62 2.86 -4.55 -4.61
C ASN A 62 3.21 -3.53 -5.69
N TYR A 63 2.23 -2.93 -6.40
CA TYR A 63 2.50 -1.90 -7.40
C TYR A 63 3.20 -0.68 -6.80
N HIS A 64 2.74 -0.20 -5.63
CA HIS A 64 3.45 0.86 -4.92
C HIS A 64 4.77 0.40 -4.29
N ARG A 65 4.91 -0.88 -3.94
CA ARG A 65 6.17 -1.42 -3.43
C ARG A 65 7.25 -1.44 -4.52
N SER A 66 6.89 -1.73 -5.77
CA SER A 66 7.84 -1.74 -6.88
C SER A 66 8.32 -0.34 -7.28
N VAL A 67 7.44 0.67 -7.20
CA VAL A 67 7.79 2.08 -7.45
C VAL A 67 8.64 2.67 -6.32
N THR A 68 8.58 2.12 -5.10
CA THR A 68 9.36 2.59 -3.95
C THR A 68 10.68 1.84 -3.73
N HIS A 69 11.16 1.04 -4.70
CA HIS A 69 12.48 0.40 -4.60
C HIS A 69 13.64 1.39 -4.87
N HIS A 70 13.84 2.35 -3.97
CA HIS A 70 15.15 2.92 -3.63
C HIS A 70 15.25 3.34 -2.15
N VAL A 71 14.44 2.79 -1.25
CA VAL A 71 14.76 2.82 0.18
C VAL A 71 15.20 1.42 0.56
N PRO A 72 16.52 1.14 0.65
CA PRO A 72 16.94 -0.12 1.24
C PRO A 72 16.40 -0.15 2.66
N ALA A 73 15.60 -1.17 2.97
CA ALA A 73 15.24 -1.48 4.33
C ALA A 73 16.55 -1.56 5.12
N SER A 74 16.76 -0.59 6.01
CA SER A 74 17.92 -0.51 6.88
C SER A 74 17.89 -1.72 7.81
N GLY A 75 18.52 -2.83 7.40
CA GLY A 75 18.68 -4.06 8.17
C GLY A 75 19.70 -3.90 9.30
N THR A 76 19.80 -2.73 9.92
CA THR A 76 20.83 -2.40 10.91
C THR A 76 20.53 -2.94 12.31
N THR A 77 19.34 -3.46 12.58
CA THR A 77 18.94 -3.88 13.94
C THR A 77 19.58 -5.20 14.39
N ASN A 78 19.83 -6.15 13.49
CA ASN A 78 20.42 -7.45 13.86
C ASN A 78 21.91 -7.36 14.20
N ILE A 79 22.66 -6.50 13.50
CA ILE A 79 24.11 -6.35 13.72
C ILE A 79 24.36 -5.69 15.08
N ALA A 80 23.57 -4.67 15.42
CA ALA A 80 23.70 -3.97 16.70
C ALA A 80 23.45 -4.89 17.90
N TYR A 81 22.44 -5.78 17.82
CA TYR A 81 22.11 -6.71 18.90
C TYR A 81 23.20 -7.77 19.11
N HIS A 82 23.75 -8.32 18.03
CA HIS A 82 24.83 -9.31 18.15
C HIS A 82 26.09 -8.68 18.75
N PHE A 83 26.43 -7.44 18.35
CA PHE A 83 27.62 -6.75 18.83
C PHE A 83 27.55 -6.42 20.33
N THR A 84 26.41 -5.91 20.80
CA THR A 84 26.21 -5.62 22.23
C THR A 84 26.25 -6.88 23.08
N TYR A 85 25.62 -7.97 22.61
CA TYR A 85 25.66 -9.24 23.32
C TYR A 85 27.07 -9.80 23.45
N THR A 86 27.87 -9.79 22.36
CA THR A 86 29.26 -10.24 22.40
C THR A 86 30.13 -9.39 23.34
N LEU A 87 29.91 -8.08 23.38
CA LEU A 87 30.70 -7.18 24.23
C LEU A 87 30.40 -7.42 25.72
N VAL A 88 29.13 -7.59 26.07
CA VAL A 88 28.69 -7.90 27.44
C VAL A 88 29.22 -9.27 27.89
N ALA A 89 29.15 -10.28 27.03
CA ALA A 89 29.68 -11.61 27.34
C ALA A 89 31.20 -11.61 27.59
N ALA A 90 31.96 -10.87 26.76
CA ALA A 90 33.40 -10.74 26.93
C ALA A 90 33.77 -10.02 28.24
N LEU A 91 33.04 -8.93 28.57
CA LEU A 91 33.22 -8.22 29.84
C LEU A 91 32.93 -9.12 31.05
N ALA A 92 31.85 -9.91 31.01
CA ALA A 92 31.52 -10.85 32.07
C ALA A 92 32.59 -11.92 32.25
N ALA A 93 33.12 -12.48 31.15
CA ALA A 93 34.19 -13.46 31.21
C ALA A 93 35.46 -12.88 31.84
N LEU A 94 35.86 -11.65 31.46
CA LEU A 94 37.03 -10.99 32.04
C LEU A 94 36.90 -10.74 33.54
N ILE A 95 35.69 -10.45 34.04
CA ILE A 95 35.44 -10.32 35.48
C ILE A 95 35.61 -11.67 36.19
N VAL A 96 35.04 -12.74 35.64
CA VAL A 96 35.11 -14.09 36.23
C VAL A 96 36.53 -14.67 36.20
N LEU A 97 37.33 -14.33 35.20
CA LEU A 97 38.74 -14.76 35.06
C LEU A 97 39.72 -13.95 35.94
N ALA A 98 39.25 -12.86 36.57
CA ALA A 98 40.05 -12.01 37.44
C ALA A 98 39.82 -12.29 38.95
N GLU A 99 38.95 -13.25 39.29
CA GLU A 99 38.77 -13.81 40.65
C GLU A 99 39.51 -15.14 40.82
#